data_AF-A0A6L9UD92-F1
#
_entry.id   AF-A0A6L9UD92-F1
#
_cell.length_a   1.000
_cell.length_b   1.000
_cell.length_c   1.000
_cell.angle_alpha   90.00
_cell.angle_beta   90.00
_cell.angle_gamma   90.00
#
_symmetry.space_group_name_H-M   'P 1'
#
loop_
_entity.id
_entity.type
_entity.pdbx_description
1 polymer ?
#
loop_
_entity_poly.entity_id
_entity_poly.type
_entity_poly.pdbx_seq_one_letter_code
_entity_poly.pdbx_strand_id
1 'polypeptide(L)'
;MRCTSGERYQAGSFPFGRPGNDINHLRSRTPMNMYKKPLPQINDLNAPYWEGAKLKELRLQKCRNCGRFSAEPVRLCMSCGQDAMEWVKASGRGKIWSFGIFHKSYFPSFAEEIPYNVVVVELEEGPRVYSNIVGVPQEEIKMDMPVIAYFDAVTEDVTLVKFQR
;
A
#
# COMPACT_ATOMS: atom_id res chain seq x y z
N MET A 1 -14.64 12.80 -55.07
CA MET A 1 -15.88 12.58 -54.29
C MET A 1 -16.31 13.92 -53.71
N ARG A 2 -17.45 14.45 -54.17
CA ARG A 2 -18.02 15.75 -53.77
C ARG A 2 -18.87 15.58 -52.52
N CYS A 3 -18.83 16.58 -51.65
CA CYS A 3 -19.70 16.75 -50.49
C CYS A 3 -20.89 17.64 -50.91
N THR A 4 -22.14 17.24 -50.60
CA THR A 4 -23.32 18.14 -50.60
C THR A 4 -24.39 17.66 -49.63
N SER A 5 -24.85 18.59 -48.78
CA SER A 5 -26.18 18.75 -48.13
C SER A 5 -26.75 17.58 -47.30
N GLY A 6 -27.18 17.70 -46.04
CA GLY A 6 -27.72 18.85 -45.32
C GLY A 6 -29.23 18.69 -45.17
N GLU A 7 -29.72 18.16 -44.04
CA GLU A 7 -31.12 18.24 -43.63
C GLU A 7 -31.24 18.17 -42.09
N ARG A 8 -32.15 18.99 -41.55
CA ARG A 8 -32.35 19.32 -40.13
C ARG A 8 -33.60 18.60 -39.57
N TYR A 9 -33.69 18.57 -38.23
CA TYR A 9 -34.91 18.47 -37.38
C TYR A 9 -35.49 17.04 -37.20
N GLN A 10 -35.99 16.55 -36.05
CA GLN A 10 -36.71 17.17 -34.92
C GLN A 10 -36.43 16.51 -33.55
N ALA A 11 -36.67 17.30 -32.50
CA ALA A 11 -36.75 16.91 -31.10
C ALA A 11 -38.05 16.14 -30.79
N GLY A 12 -37.92 15.03 -30.06
CA GLY A 12 -39.02 14.28 -29.46
C GLY A 12 -39.08 14.52 -27.96
N SER A 13 -40.24 14.97 -27.48
CA SER A 13 -40.62 15.20 -26.09
C SER A 13 -40.84 13.88 -25.35
N PHE A 14 -40.26 13.74 -24.15
CA PHE A 14 -40.66 12.72 -23.18
C PHE A 14 -41.36 13.40 -21.99
N PRO A 15 -42.64 13.10 -21.72
CA PRO A 15 -43.35 13.58 -20.55
C PRO A 15 -43.09 12.67 -19.34
N PHE A 16 -43.60 13.10 -18.18
CA PHE A 16 -43.63 12.45 -16.86
C PHE A 16 -42.58 12.92 -15.85
N GLY A 17 -42.99 13.95 -15.08
CA GLY A 17 -42.36 14.32 -13.83
C GLY A 17 -42.53 13.25 -12.74
N ARG A 18 -41.67 13.31 -11.72
CA ARG A 18 -41.83 12.55 -10.47
C ARG A 18 -42.08 13.49 -9.29
N PRO A 19 -43.08 13.22 -8.45
CA PRO A 19 -43.33 13.97 -7.23
C PRO A 19 -42.41 13.52 -6.09
N GLY A 20 -42.18 14.46 -5.15
CA GLY A 20 -42.28 14.18 -3.72
C GLY A 20 -41.13 13.46 -3.02
N ASN A 21 -40.28 14.28 -2.43
CA ASN A 21 -39.48 14.10 -1.22
C ASN A 21 -40.06 13.10 -0.16
N ASP A 22 -39.32 12.04 0.16
CA ASP A 22 -39.42 11.35 1.46
C ASP A 22 -38.02 11.23 2.07
N ILE A 23 -37.74 12.23 2.92
CA ILE A 23 -36.56 12.33 3.78
C ILE A 23 -36.83 11.59 5.08
N ASN A 24 -36.03 10.55 5.33
CA ASN A 24 -35.91 9.73 6.55
C ASN A 24 -36.40 8.30 6.33
N HIS A 25 -35.51 7.41 5.92
CA HIS A 25 -35.37 6.05 6.47
C HIS A 25 -34.19 5.38 5.77
N LEU A 26 -32.99 5.60 6.34
CA LEU A 26 -31.76 4.77 6.28
C LEU A 26 -30.56 5.68 6.63
N ARG A 27 -30.61 6.29 7.82
CA ARG A 27 -29.37 6.72 8.50
C ARG A 27 -28.71 5.47 9.07
N SER A 28 -28.08 4.67 8.22
CA SER A 28 -27.26 3.52 8.61
C SER A 28 -25.82 3.72 8.09
N ARG A 29 -25.05 4.44 8.92
CA ARG A 29 -23.58 4.49 9.06
C ARG A 29 -22.71 4.10 7.84
N THR A 30 -22.10 5.08 7.20
CA THR A 30 -20.72 4.98 6.67
C THR A 30 -20.09 6.38 6.69
N PRO A 31 -18.78 6.54 6.95
CA PRO A 31 -17.78 6.17 5.94
C PRO A 31 -16.47 5.59 6.54
N MET A 32 -16.10 4.34 6.23
CA MET A 32 -14.78 3.77 6.55
C MET A 32 -14.42 2.82 5.40
N ASN A 33 -13.36 2.96 4.61
CA ASN A 33 -12.23 3.90 4.53
C ASN A 33 -12.03 4.22 3.03
N MET A 34 -11.94 5.48 2.62
CA MET A 34 -11.81 5.85 1.19
C MET A 34 -10.36 5.70 0.72
N TYR A 35 -9.77 4.52 0.94
CA TYR A 35 -8.41 4.21 0.50
C TYR A 35 -8.42 3.99 -1.01
N LYS A 36 -7.97 5.00 -1.77
CA LYS A 36 -7.99 5.02 -3.25
C LYS A 36 -6.72 4.45 -3.88
N LYS A 37 -5.68 4.17 -3.09
CA LYS A 37 -4.38 3.68 -3.58
C LYS A 37 -4.42 2.17 -3.82
N PRO A 38 -3.55 1.64 -4.69
CA PRO A 38 -3.46 0.19 -4.91
C PRO A 38 -3.22 -0.56 -3.60
N LEU A 39 -3.93 -1.67 -3.43
CA LEU A 39 -3.77 -2.58 -2.31
C LEU A 39 -2.89 -3.77 -2.73
N PRO A 40 -2.18 -4.39 -1.78
CA PRO A 40 -1.42 -5.60 -2.05
C PRO A 40 -2.32 -6.74 -2.50
N GLN A 41 -1.84 -7.55 -3.44
CA GLN A 41 -2.47 -8.81 -3.81
C GLN A 41 -2.00 -9.90 -2.84
N ILE A 42 -2.91 -10.34 -1.97
CA ILE A 42 -2.62 -11.35 -0.95
C ILE A 42 -2.85 -12.75 -1.54
N ASN A 43 -1.90 -13.65 -1.33
CA ASN A 43 -1.93 -15.06 -1.74
C ASN A 43 -1.29 -15.94 -0.66
N ASP A 44 -1.36 -17.26 -0.81
CA ASP A 44 -0.87 -18.21 0.20
C ASP A 44 0.62 -18.03 0.56
N LEU A 45 1.45 -17.55 -0.37
CA LEU A 45 2.87 -17.35 -0.13
C LEU A 45 3.13 -16.13 0.75
N ASN A 46 2.39 -15.04 0.57
CA ASN A 46 2.60 -13.78 1.29
C ASN A 46 1.59 -13.53 2.43
N ALA A 47 0.53 -14.35 2.56
CA ALA A 47 -0.49 -14.20 3.59
C ALA A 47 0.10 -14.07 5.00
N PRO A 48 1.11 -14.87 5.42
CA PRO A 48 1.66 -14.74 6.78
C PRO A 48 2.31 -13.38 7.06
N TYR A 49 2.83 -12.68 6.04
CA TYR A 49 3.34 -11.31 6.19
C TYR A 49 2.20 -10.35 6.53
N TRP A 50 1.09 -10.41 5.77
CA TRP A 50 -0.05 -9.51 5.95
C TRP A 50 -0.87 -9.82 7.19
N GLU A 51 -0.99 -11.09 7.58
CA GLU A 51 -1.55 -11.49 8.87
C GLU A 51 -0.71 -10.96 10.03
N GLY A 52 0.62 -11.03 9.93
CA GLY A 52 1.54 -10.40 10.87
C GLY A 52 1.27 -8.89 10.96
N ALA A 53 1.15 -8.21 9.80
CA ALA A 53 0.89 -6.77 9.77
C ALA A 53 -0.43 -6.41 10.47
N LYS A 54 -1.52 -7.17 10.28
CA LYS A 54 -2.79 -6.99 11.02
C LYS A 54 -2.60 -7.12 12.53
N LEU A 55 -1.73 -8.03 12.97
CA LEU A 55 -1.38 -8.25 14.37
C LEU A 55 -0.33 -7.27 14.91
N LYS A 56 0.08 -6.28 14.11
CA LYS A 56 1.16 -5.33 14.42
C LYS A 56 2.51 -6.03 14.67
N GLU A 57 2.79 -7.06 13.88
CA GLU A 57 4.03 -7.82 13.89
C GLU A 57 4.68 -7.81 12.51
N LEU A 58 5.93 -7.34 12.41
CA LEU A 58 6.69 -7.53 11.19
C LEU A 58 7.17 -8.98 11.15
N ARG A 59 6.71 -9.74 10.16
CA ARG A 59 7.18 -11.11 9.94
C ARG A 59 8.06 -11.16 8.70
N LEU A 60 9.17 -11.88 8.79
CA LEU A 60 10.08 -12.13 7.67
C LEU A 60 10.28 -13.63 7.54
N GLN A 61 10.68 -14.07 6.34
CA GLN A 61 11.12 -15.44 6.19
C GLN A 61 12.61 -15.58 6.52
N LYS A 62 12.93 -16.57 7.35
CA LYS A 62 14.29 -16.99 7.68
C LYS A 62 14.50 -18.43 7.17
N CYS A 63 15.67 -18.70 6.60
CA CYS A 63 16.02 -20.07 6.24
C CYS A 63 16.49 -20.86 7.46
N ARG A 64 15.85 -22.00 7.77
CA ARG A 64 16.29 -22.91 8.84
C ARG A 64 17.67 -23.51 8.61
N ASN A 65 18.09 -23.64 7.35
CA ASN A 65 19.35 -24.27 6.99
C ASN A 65 20.56 -23.31 7.09
N CYS A 66 20.48 -22.13 6.47
CA CYS A 66 21.60 -21.18 6.44
C CYS A 66 21.41 -19.92 7.29
N GLY A 67 20.24 -19.77 7.94
CA GLY A 67 19.95 -18.65 8.83
C GLY A 67 19.66 -17.31 8.15
N ARG A 68 19.77 -17.21 6.81
CA ARG A 68 19.55 -15.94 6.09
C ARG A 68 18.08 -15.57 6.02
N PHE A 69 17.82 -14.27 6.12
CA PHE A 69 16.49 -13.69 5.94
C PHE A 69 16.24 -13.28 4.49
N SER A 70 14.97 -13.28 4.09
CA SER A 70 14.49 -12.77 2.80
C SER A 70 13.69 -11.49 3.01
N ALA A 71 13.87 -10.51 2.11
CA ALA A 71 13.08 -9.28 2.10
C ALA A 71 11.67 -9.53 1.53
N GLU A 72 11.58 -10.33 0.47
CA GLU A 72 10.32 -10.74 -0.14
C GLU A 72 9.94 -12.19 0.24
N PRO A 73 8.65 -12.52 0.23
CA PRO A 73 8.18 -13.90 0.36
C PRO A 73 8.68 -14.77 -0.79
N VAL A 74 9.42 -15.84 -0.46
CA VAL A 74 10.00 -16.81 -1.40
C VAL A 74 9.67 -18.24 -0.96
N ARG A 75 9.64 -19.17 -1.93
CA ARG A 75 9.47 -20.61 -1.66
C ARG A 75 10.79 -21.26 -1.27
N LEU A 76 11.86 -20.93 -2.00
CA LEU A 76 13.20 -21.47 -1.79
C LEU A 76 14.14 -20.37 -1.30
N CYS A 77 15.12 -20.75 -0.48
CA CYS A 77 16.14 -19.82 -0.04
C CYS A 77 17.02 -19.36 -1.22
N MET A 78 17.01 -18.07 -1.54
CA MET A 78 17.86 -17.50 -2.61
C MET A 78 19.37 -17.63 -2.35
N SER A 79 19.77 -17.94 -1.12
CA SER A 79 21.19 -18.10 -0.78
C SER A 79 21.70 -19.53 -0.87
N CYS A 80 20.90 -20.54 -0.52
CA CYS A 80 21.36 -21.93 -0.46
C CYS A 80 20.49 -22.91 -1.25
N GLY A 81 19.40 -22.44 -1.85
CA GLY A 81 18.48 -23.23 -2.69
C GLY A 81 17.53 -24.16 -1.93
N GLN A 82 17.68 -24.31 -0.61
CA GLN A 82 16.87 -25.23 0.18
C GLN A 82 15.43 -24.74 0.37
N ASP A 83 14.48 -25.68 0.36
CA ASP A 83 13.08 -25.47 0.78
C ASP A 83 12.96 -25.53 2.30
N ALA A 84 13.52 -24.50 2.95
CA ALA A 84 13.66 -24.44 4.40
C ALA A 84 13.27 -23.06 4.94
N MET A 85 12.44 -22.31 4.22
CA MET A 85 11.97 -20.99 4.66
C MET A 85 10.88 -21.15 5.73
N GLU A 86 11.01 -20.40 6.82
CA GLU A 86 10.02 -20.30 7.89
C GLU A 86 9.73 -18.84 8.21
N TRP A 87 8.50 -18.55 8.63
CA TRP A 87 8.11 -17.22 9.06
C TRP A 87 8.50 -16.99 10.51
N VAL A 88 9.24 -15.92 10.77
CA VAL A 88 9.64 -15.50 12.12
C VAL A 88 9.28 -14.04 12.34
N LYS A 89 9.00 -13.68 13.60
CA LYS A 89 8.82 -12.28 13.99
C LYS A 89 10.18 -11.57 13.94
N ALA A 90 10.25 -10.49 13.18
CA ALA A 90 11.37 -9.57 13.17
C ALA A 90 11.23 -8.56 14.31
N SER A 91 12.34 -7.94 14.68
CA SER A 91 12.40 -6.83 15.63
C SER A 91 11.56 -5.63 15.20
N GLY A 92 11.37 -5.46 13.89
CA GLY A 92 10.76 -4.27 13.30
C GLY A 92 11.68 -3.06 13.27
N ARG A 93 12.92 -3.17 13.78
CA ARG A 93 13.90 -2.09 13.83
C ARG A 93 14.76 -2.11 12.58
N GLY A 94 15.19 -0.92 12.17
CA GLY A 94 16.12 -0.76 11.07
C GLY A 94 16.62 0.66 10.97
N LYS A 95 17.26 0.95 9.83
CA LYS A 95 17.72 2.29 9.48
C LYS A 95 17.43 2.60 8.03
N ILE A 96 17.24 3.88 7.72
CA ILE A 96 17.07 4.32 6.33
C ILE A 96 18.37 4.11 5.57
N TRP A 97 18.39 3.15 4.64
CA TRP A 97 19.55 2.89 3.79
C TRP A 97 19.60 3.87 2.61
N SER A 98 18.44 4.17 2.01
CA SER A 98 18.28 5.15 0.94
C SER A 98 16.82 5.62 0.89
N PHE A 99 16.55 6.76 0.24
CA PHE A 99 15.20 7.27 0.07
C PHE A 99 15.07 8.14 -1.18
N GLY A 100 13.84 8.29 -1.67
CA GLY A 100 13.48 9.22 -2.74
C GLY A 100 12.21 10.00 -2.39
N ILE A 101 12.20 11.30 -2.69
CA ILE A 101 11.03 12.17 -2.49
C ILE A 101 10.41 12.50 -3.84
N PHE A 102 9.18 12.05 -4.03
CA PHE A 102 8.44 12.18 -5.28
C PHE A 102 7.60 13.46 -5.26
N HIS A 103 7.97 14.41 -6.12
CA HIS A 103 7.30 15.70 -6.26
C HIS A 103 6.27 15.74 -7.41
N LYS A 104 6.07 14.60 -8.08
CA LYS A 104 5.15 14.46 -9.20
C LYS A 104 4.30 13.21 -9.00
N SER A 105 3.00 13.34 -9.27
CA SER A 105 2.12 12.18 -9.34
C SER A 105 2.25 11.51 -10.71
N TYR A 106 2.54 10.22 -10.68
CA TYR A 106 2.49 9.32 -11.85
C TYR A 106 1.18 8.53 -11.90
N PHE A 107 0.44 8.50 -10.79
CA PHE A 107 -0.82 7.79 -10.64
C PHE A 107 -1.82 8.70 -9.91
N PRO A 108 -3.05 8.89 -10.42
CA PRO A 108 -4.02 9.82 -9.84
C PRO A 108 -4.28 9.61 -8.34
N SER A 109 -4.22 8.36 -7.88
CA SER A 109 -4.41 7.98 -6.47
C SER A 109 -3.35 8.51 -5.51
N PHE A 110 -2.21 9.00 -6.00
CA PHE A 110 -1.13 9.61 -5.20
C PHE A 110 -1.08 11.14 -5.33
N ALA A 111 -2.00 11.76 -6.08
CA ALA A 111 -1.97 13.21 -6.31
C ALA A 111 -2.15 14.03 -5.03
N GLU A 112 -2.93 13.52 -4.08
CA GLU A 112 -3.22 14.18 -2.80
C GLU A 112 -2.04 14.09 -1.80
N GLU A 113 -1.03 13.27 -2.06
CA GLU A 113 0.08 12.98 -1.14
C GLU A 113 1.43 13.56 -1.62
N ILE A 114 1.45 14.38 -2.66
CA ILE A 114 2.69 15.03 -3.09
C ILE A 114 3.08 16.14 -2.09
N PRO A 115 4.34 16.22 -1.63
CA PRO A 115 5.42 15.26 -1.86
C PRO A 115 5.32 14.04 -0.93
N TYR A 116 5.56 12.85 -1.49
CA TYR A 116 5.64 11.59 -0.72
C TYR A 116 7.03 10.97 -0.81
N ASN A 117 7.44 10.25 0.24
CA ASN A 117 8.69 9.51 0.27
C ASN A 117 8.49 8.06 -0.15
N VAL A 118 9.53 7.45 -0.70
CA VAL A 118 9.75 6.00 -0.70
C VAL A 118 11.09 5.76 -0.06
N VAL A 119 11.12 4.96 1.00
CA VAL A 119 12.34 4.62 1.74
C VAL A 119 12.72 3.17 1.49
N VAL A 120 14.03 2.93 1.50
CA VAL A 120 14.61 1.59 1.61
C VAL A 120 15.16 1.48 3.02
N VAL A 121 14.59 0.58 3.81
CA VAL A 121 15.00 0.35 5.20
C VAL A 121 15.85 -0.91 5.26
N GLU A 122 17.07 -0.79 5.79
CA GLU A 122 17.89 -1.94 6.18
C GLU A 122 17.47 -2.37 7.58
N LEU A 123 16.86 -3.54 7.69
CA LEU A 123 16.42 -4.10 8.96
C LEU A 123 17.60 -4.67 9.75
N GLU A 124 17.48 -4.75 11.08
CA GLU A 124 18.52 -5.34 11.93
C GLU A 124 18.80 -6.81 11.59
N GLU A 125 17.80 -7.53 11.05
CA GLU A 125 17.96 -8.91 10.56
C GLU A 125 18.78 -9.01 9.26
N GLY A 126 19.09 -7.88 8.62
CA GLY A 126 19.90 -7.78 7.41
C GLY A 126 19.19 -7.47 6.08
N PRO A 127 17.94 -7.90 5.80
CA PRO A 127 17.32 -7.61 4.51
C PRO A 127 16.91 -6.13 4.39
N ARG A 128 16.77 -5.68 3.14
CA ARG A 128 16.31 -4.32 2.82
C ARG A 128 14.89 -4.37 2.30
N VAL A 129 14.02 -3.53 2.84
CA VAL A 129 12.60 -3.47 2.46
C VAL A 129 12.21 -2.10 1.95
N TYR A 130 11.34 -2.06 0.95
CA TYR A 130 10.75 -0.82 0.43
C TYR A 130 9.50 -0.46 1.22
N SER A 131 9.38 0.80 1.63
CA SER A 131 8.22 1.29 2.38
C SER A 131 8.13 2.82 2.35
N ASN A 132 7.32 3.40 3.25
CA ASN A 132 7.26 4.82 3.54
C ASN A 132 7.65 5.07 5.00
N ILE A 133 8.24 6.24 5.28
CA ILE A 133 8.35 6.77 6.63
C ILE A 133 7.19 7.75 6.90
N VAL A 134 6.60 7.66 8.09
CA VAL A 134 5.51 8.53 8.57
C VAL A 134 5.95 9.35 9.77
N GLY A 135 5.27 10.47 10.02
CA GLY A 135 5.54 11.33 11.18
C GLY A 135 6.84 12.12 11.11
N VAL A 136 7.53 12.11 9.97
CA VAL A 136 8.78 12.85 9.72
C VAL A 136 8.58 13.74 8.49
N PRO A 137 8.82 15.06 8.57
CA PRO A 137 8.82 15.94 7.39
C PRO A 137 9.81 15.44 6.33
N GLN A 138 9.48 15.60 5.04
CA GLN A 138 10.27 15.00 3.96
C GLN A 138 11.72 15.52 3.93
N GLU A 139 11.93 16.76 4.35
CA GLU A 139 13.22 17.46 4.40
C GLU A 139 14.10 16.96 5.56
N GLU A 140 13.51 16.31 6.56
CA GLU A 140 14.22 15.78 7.73
C GLU A 140 14.69 14.34 7.54
N ILE A 141 14.20 13.65 6.51
CA ILE A 141 14.60 12.27 6.19
C ILE A 141 16.08 12.23 5.83
N LYS A 142 16.83 11.33 6.50
CA LYS A 142 18.29 11.19 6.34
C LYS A 142 18.66 9.73 6.24
N MET A 143 19.75 9.45 5.50
CA MET A 143 20.40 8.15 5.55
C MET A 143 20.85 7.83 6.99
N ASP A 144 20.88 6.54 7.31
CA ASP A 144 21.17 5.97 8.63
C ASP A 144 20.24 6.41 9.77
N MET A 145 19.14 7.13 9.48
CA MET A 145 18.12 7.45 10.49
C MET A 145 17.53 6.16 11.06
N PRO A 146 17.55 5.95 12.39
CA PRO A 146 16.93 4.78 13.00
C PRO A 146 15.41 4.87 12.88
N VAL A 147 14.80 3.74 12.58
CA VAL A 147 13.35 3.62 12.39
C VAL A 147 12.82 2.33 12.99
N ILE A 148 11.52 2.32 13.30
CA ILE A 148 10.77 1.16 13.75
C ILE A 148 9.50 0.98 12.92
N ALA A 149 9.09 -0.27 12.73
CA ALA A 149 7.90 -0.63 12.00
C ALA A 149 6.64 0.02 12.61
N TYR A 150 5.87 0.68 11.75
CA TYR A 150 4.56 1.26 12.04
C TYR A 150 3.51 0.53 11.21
N PHE A 151 2.36 0.26 11.81
CA PHE A 151 1.30 -0.55 11.20
C PHE A 151 0.09 0.33 10.91
N ASP A 152 -0.11 0.65 9.63
CA ASP A 152 -1.14 1.55 9.14
C ASP A 152 -2.35 0.75 8.62
N ALA A 153 -3.44 0.73 9.39
CA ALA A 153 -4.67 0.03 9.03
C ALA A 153 -5.44 0.82 7.95
N VAL A 154 -5.15 0.54 6.68
CA VAL A 154 -5.71 1.26 5.53
C VAL A 154 -7.10 0.78 5.12
N THR A 155 -7.45 -0.46 5.45
CA THR A 155 -8.83 -0.98 5.36
C THR A 155 -9.08 -1.91 6.55
N GLU A 156 -10.30 -2.42 6.69
CA GLU A 156 -10.61 -3.47 7.69
C GLU A 156 -9.72 -4.71 7.51
N ASP A 157 -9.32 -4.98 6.26
CA ASP A 157 -8.60 -6.19 5.87
C ASP A 157 -7.14 -6.02 5.50
N VAL A 158 -6.64 -4.78 5.41
CA VAL A 158 -5.26 -4.54 5.00
C VAL A 158 -4.60 -3.57 5.97
N THR A 159 -3.48 -4.01 6.52
CA THR A 159 -2.56 -3.18 7.30
C THR A 159 -1.25 -3.09 6.54
N LEU A 160 -0.81 -1.88 6.22
CA LEU A 160 0.47 -1.65 5.57
C LEU A 160 1.57 -1.50 6.61
N VAL A 161 2.72 -2.12 6.34
CA VAL A 161 3.93 -1.91 7.12
C VAL A 161 4.64 -0.67 6.58
N LYS A 162 4.65 0.38 7.39
CA LYS A 162 5.42 1.60 7.22
C LYS A 162 6.50 1.68 8.30
N PHE A 163 7.23 2.78 8.34
CA PHE A 163 8.23 3.04 9.37
C PHE A 163 8.01 4.41 10.00
N GLN A 164 8.45 4.56 11.24
CA GLN A 164 8.50 5.84 11.94
C GLN A 164 9.82 5.94 12.70
N ARG A 165 10.15 7.15 13.15
CA ARG A 165 11.27 7.36 14.06
C ARG A 165 10.97 6.84 15.48
#